data_AF-A0A1A8S4P4-F1
#
_entry.id   AF-A0A1A8S4P4-F1
#
_cell.length_a   1.000
_cell.length_b   1.000
_cell.length_c   1.000
_cell.angle_alpha   90.00
_cell.angle_beta   90.00
_cell.angle_gamma   90.00
#
_symmetry.space_group_name_H-M   'P 1'
#
loop_
_entity.id
_entity.type
_entity.pdbx_description
1 polymer ?
#
loop_
_entity_poly.entity_id
_entity_poly.type
_entity_poly.pdbx_seq_one_letter_code
_entity_poly.pdbx_strand_id
1 'polypeptide(L)' 'QAHALSSKLQSILLTGNPFNCCQTEWFRTFESAETVMMVGQSDITCEDLLLKTHKVKDSHSFFCLNEGESIIW' A
#
# COMPACT_ATOMS: atom_id res chain seq x y z
N GLN A 1 2.60 11.62 3.06
CA GLN A 1 2.08 12.31 1.84
C GLN A 1 0.64 11.91 1.50
N ALA A 2 0.23 10.65 1.71
CA ALA A 2 -1.12 10.16 1.38
C ALA A 2 -2.27 11.06 1.89
N HIS A 3 -2.20 11.57 3.12
CA HIS A 3 -3.20 12.50 3.67
C HIS A 3 -3.37 13.80 2.86
N ALA A 4 -2.29 14.38 2.35
CA ALA A 4 -2.39 15.59 1.54
C ALA A 4 -3.00 15.29 0.16
N LEU A 5 -2.68 14.11 -0.39
CA LEU A 5 -3.16 13.65 -1.70
C LEU A 5 -4.63 13.23 -1.66
N SER A 6 -5.11 12.65 -0.55
CA SER A 6 -6.48 12.14 -0.46
C SER A 6 -7.56 13.22 -0.63
N SER A 7 -7.22 14.47 -0.29
CA SER A 7 -8.10 15.63 -0.49
C SER A 7 -8.12 16.19 -1.92
N LYS A 8 -7.18 15.79 -2.78
CA LYS A 8 -6.97 16.38 -4.12
C LYS A 8 -7.21 15.41 -5.27
N LEU A 9 -7.06 14.11 -5.02
CA LEU A 9 -7.20 13.08 -6.04
C LEU A 9 -8.62 12.52 -6.04
N GLN A 10 -9.20 12.37 -7.23
CA GLN A 10 -10.48 11.67 -7.41
C GLN A 10 -10.29 10.18 -7.68
N SER A 11 -9.25 9.81 -8.44
CA SER A 11 -8.96 8.43 -8.78
C SER A 11 -7.47 8.20 -8.96
N ILE A 12 -7.01 7.00 -8.58
CA ILE A 12 -5.62 6.57 -8.71
C ILE A 12 -5.53 5.15 -9.23
N LEU A 13 -4.53 4.90 -10.07
CA LEU A 13 -4.17 3.57 -10.58
C LEU A 13 -2.84 3.16 -9.95
N LEU A 14 -2.85 2.08 -9.18
CA LEU A 14 -1.69 1.65 -8.39
C LEU A 14 -1.28 0.20 -8.69
N THR A 15 -2.08 -0.55 -9.43
CA THR A 15 -1.76 -1.93 -9.81
C THR A 15 -0.46 -2.00 -10.62
N GLY A 16 0.32 -3.06 -10.42
CA GLY A 16 1.60 -3.27 -11.10
C GLY A 16 2.80 -2.51 -10.51
N ASN A 17 2.63 -1.74 -9.43
CA ASN A 17 3.74 -1.11 -8.73
C ASN A 17 4.37 -2.06 -7.69
N PRO A 18 5.71 -2.03 -7.51
CA PRO A 18 6.42 -2.84 -6.52
C PRO A 18 6.34 -2.20 -5.13
N PHE A 19 5.17 -2.23 -4.50
CA PHE A 19 5.01 -1.66 -3.16
C PHE A 19 5.68 -2.52 -2.08
N ASN A 20 6.20 -1.86 -1.04
CA ASN A 20 6.69 -2.54 0.15
C ASN A 20 5.54 -2.83 1.13
N CYS A 21 5.31 -4.11 1.49
CA CYS A 21 4.24 -4.50 2.40
C CYS A 21 4.38 -3.88 3.81
N CYS A 22 5.60 -3.53 4.21
CA CYS A 22 5.90 -2.92 5.50
C CYS A 22 5.63 -1.40 5.53
N GLN A 23 5.26 -0.80 4.39
CA GLN A 23 4.95 0.62 4.27
C GLN A 23 3.61 0.83 3.56
N THR A 24 2.56 0.18 4.06
CA THR A 24 1.22 0.17 3.45
C THR A 24 0.21 1.11 4.12
N GLU A 25 0.66 1.99 5.03
CA GLU A 25 -0.22 2.95 5.72
C GLU A 25 -0.97 3.86 4.73
N TRP A 26 -0.33 4.25 3.63
CA TRP A 26 -0.95 5.05 2.58
C TRP A 26 -2.22 4.40 2.00
N PHE A 27 -2.27 3.06 1.92
CA PHE A 27 -3.42 2.34 1.38
C PHE A 27 -4.61 2.54 2.32
N ARG A 28 -4.38 2.39 3.63
CA ARG A 28 -5.39 2.66 4.66
C ARG A 28 -5.83 4.12 4.65
N THR A 29 -4.91 5.06 4.40
CA THR A 29 -5.26 6.48 4.29
C THR A 29 -6.22 6.73 3.12
N PHE A 30 -5.95 6.18 1.93
CA PHE A 30 -6.83 6.37 0.77
C PHE A 30 -8.14 5.59 0.91
N GLU A 31 -8.11 4.39 1.49
CA GLU A 31 -9.30 3.60 1.80
C GLU A 31 -10.23 4.33 2.77
N SER A 32 -9.68 4.87 3.86
CA SER A 32 -10.45 5.59 4.89
C SER A 32 -10.95 6.96 4.43
N ALA A 33 -10.31 7.56 3.43
CA ALA A 33 -10.71 8.88 2.93
C ALA A 33 -12.02 8.83 2.14
N GLU A 34 -12.36 7.69 1.53
CA GLU A 34 -13.53 7.46 0.65
C GLU A 34 -13.65 8.40 -0.57
N THR A 35 -12.87 9.48 -0.63
CA THR A 35 -12.83 10.48 -1.71
C THR A 35 -11.95 10.06 -2.89
N VAL A 36 -11.10 9.05 -2.71
CA VAL A 36 -10.15 8.57 -3.72
C VAL A 36 -10.57 7.20 -4.22
N MET A 37 -11.01 7.12 -5.48
CA MET A 37 -11.28 5.84 -6.12
C MET A 37 -9.98 5.14 -6.52
N MET A 38 -9.59 4.12 -5.76
CA MET A 38 -8.48 3.22 -6.09
C MET A 38 -8.91 2.20 -7.15
N VAL A 39 -8.52 2.42 -8.40
CA VAL A 39 -8.85 1.51 -9.50
C VAL A 39 -8.16 0.16 -9.29
N GLY A 40 -8.95 -0.91 -9.30
CA GLY A 40 -8.44 -2.26 -9.04
C GLY A 40 -7.92 -2.44 -7.61
N GLN A 41 -8.52 -1.76 -6.62
CA GLN A 41 -8.09 -1.79 -5.21
C GLN A 41 -7.78 -3.20 -4.67
N SER A 42 -8.64 -4.18 -4.99
CA SER A 42 -8.47 -5.59 -4.58
C SER A 42 -7.27 -6.28 -5.21
N ASP A 43 -6.72 -5.72 -6.29
CA ASP A 43 -5.62 -6.26 -7.06
C ASP A 43 -4.28 -5.60 -6.79
N ILE A 44 -4.26 -4.57 -5.95
CA ILE A 44 -3.03 -3.93 -5.51
C ILE A 44 -2.22 -4.94 -4.68
N THR A 45 -0.96 -5.16 -5.10
CA THR A 45 -0.02 -6.08 -4.48
C THR A 45 1.14 -5.36 -3.83
N CYS A 46 1.79 -6.01 -2.87
CA CYS A 46 3.06 -5.59 -2.30
C CYS A 46 3.98 -6.79 -2.12
N GLU A 47 5.26 -6.53 -1.90
CA GLU A 47 6.28 -7.53 -1.56
C GLU A 47 6.76 -7.31 -0.13
N ASP A 48 6.90 -8.40 0.62
CA ASP A 48 7.49 -8.38 1.96
C ASP A 48 8.99 -8.66 1.95
N LEU A 49 9.62 -8.73 3.12
CA LEU A 49 11.07 -8.97 3.24
C LEU A 49 11.54 -10.33 2.75
N LEU A 50 10.61 -11.29 2.56
CA LEU A 50 10.91 -12.60 1.97
C LEU A 50 10.70 -12.61 0.45
N LEU A 51 10.48 -11.43 -0.16
CA LEU A 51 10.12 -11.26 -1.57
C LEU A 51 8.86 -12.02 -1.96
N LYS A 52 7.96 -12.23 -0.99
CA LYS A 52 6.66 -12.84 -1.25
C LYS A 52 5.67 -11.76 -1.62
N THR A 53 4.95 -11.99 -2.71
CA THR A 53 3.87 -11.11 -3.15
C THR A 53 2.60 -11.38 -2.34
N HIS A 54 1.99 -10.31 -1.83
CA HIS A 54 0.71 -10.33 -1.11
C HIS A 54 -0.25 -9.30 -1.68
N LYS A 55 -1.55 -9.47 -1.43
CA LYS A 55 -2.51 -8.37 -1.65
C LYS A 55 -2.37 -7.38 -0.52
N VAL A 56 -2.34 -6.08 -0.82
CA VAL A 56 -2.13 -5.02 0.19
C VAL A 56 -3.20 -5.03 1.28
N LYS A 57 -4.43 -5.43 0.95
CA LYS A 57 -5.52 -5.59 1.92
C LYS A 57 -5.27 -6.68 2.98
N ASP A 58 -4.43 -7.68 2.69
CA ASP A 58 -4.26 -8.88 3.52
C ASP A 58 -3.12 -8.72 4.54
N SER A 59 -3.15 -7.60 5.29
CA SER A 59 -2.04 -7.13 6.14
C SER A 59 -1.58 -8.05 7.27
N HIS A 60 -2.39 -9.04 7.66
CA HIS A 60 -2.04 -10.02 8.69
C HIS A 60 -0.92 -11.00 8.28
N SER A 61 -0.59 -11.06 6.99
CA SER A 61 0.33 -12.04 6.42
C SER A 61 1.73 -11.50 6.13
N PHE A 62 1.97 -10.21 6.42
CA PHE A 62 3.21 -9.53 6.05
C PHE A 62 4.34 -9.88 7.02
N PHE A 63 5.48 -10.30 6.46
CA PHE A 63 6.71 -10.49 7.23
C PHE A 63 7.56 -9.22 7.23
N CYS A 64 7.52 -8.48 8.35
CA CYS A 64 8.20 -7.20 8.53
C CYS A 64 9.10 -7.19 9.79
N LEU A 65 10.23 -6.49 9.73
CA LEU A 65 11.05 -6.14 10.89
C LEU A 65 10.57 -4.80 11.46
N ASN A 66 10.60 -4.61 12.78
CA ASN A 66 10.10 -3.37 13.39
C ASN A 66 10.98 -2.15 13.09
N GLU A 67 10.31 -1.08 12.66
CA GLU A 67 10.63 0.37 12.62
C GLU A 67 11.96 0.90 12.05
N GLY A 68 12.87 0.06 11.57
CA GLY A 68 14.02 0.50 10.78
C GLY A 68 13.82 0.14 9.33
N GLU A 69 13.69 1.13 8.45
CA GLU A 69 13.63 1.02 6.99
C GLU A 69 14.21 -0.30 6.45
N SER A 70 13.38 -1.03 5.70
CA SER A 70 13.85 -2.16 4.92
C SER A 70 15.06 -1.70 4.10
N ILE A 71 16.22 -2.35 4.30
CA ILE A 71 17.48 -2.05 3.59
C ILE A 71 17.36 -2.32 2.07
N ILE A 72 16.24 -2.93 1.67
CA ILE A 72 15.90 -3.27 0.30
C ILE A 72 14.67 -2.41 -0.05
N TRP A 73 14.87 -1.47 -1.00
CA TRP A 73 13.97 -0.47 -1.60
C TRP A 73 14.15 0.98 -1.15
#